data_AF-X0U7I6-F1
#
_entry.id   AF-X0U7I6-F1
#
_cell.length_a   1.000
_cell.length_b   1.000
_cell.length_c   1.000
_cell.angle_alpha   90.00
_cell.angle_beta   90.00
_cell.angle_gamma   90.00
#
_symmetry.space_group_name_H-M   'P 1'
#
loop_
_entity.id
_entity.type
_entity.pdbx_description
1 polymer ?
#
loop_
_entity_poly.entity_id
_entity_poly.type
_entity_poly.pdbx_seq_one_letter_code
_entity_poly.pdbx_strand_id
1 'polypeptide(L)'
;HKIELLIIDYIQLMTPRRESDNLVQQMTENSRFLKSLARELDVPVLAISQLSRAVEQRHPPIPRLSDLRDSGSIEQDADVVMFIYREDRYKKDTPKQNIAEIFIEKHRNGPTGKVDLYFNPQKTSFVDIEKGLTEGHIPENEIDDF
;
A
#
# COMPACT_ATOMS: atom_id res chain seq x y z
N HIS A 1 -0.17 -21.54 19.74
CA HIS A 1 -0.81 -20.98 18.52
C HIS A 1 0.25 -20.83 17.43
N LYS A 2 -0.09 -21.15 16.18
CA LYS A 2 0.79 -20.89 15.02
C LYS A 2 0.56 -19.45 14.53
N ILE A 3 1.60 -18.82 14.00
CA ILE A 3 1.50 -17.49 13.38
C ILE A 3 0.90 -17.69 11.98
N GLU A 4 -0.05 -16.85 11.58
CA GLU A 4 -0.74 -16.94 10.29
C GLU A 4 -0.55 -15.69 9.40
N LEU A 5 -0.13 -14.56 9.97
CA LEU A 5 0.15 -13.33 9.27
C LEU A 5 1.15 -12.49 10.09
N LEU A 6 2.12 -11.90 9.41
CA LEU A 6 3.02 -10.91 9.99
C LEU A 6 2.76 -9.54 9.34
N ILE A 7 2.49 -8.53 10.15
CA ILE A 7 2.31 -7.14 9.71
C ILE A 7 3.43 -6.29 10.30
N ILE A 8 4.07 -5.46 9.47
CA ILE A 8 5.16 -4.57 9.88
C ILE A 8 4.81 -3.14 9.46
N ASP A 9 4.68 -2.27 10.45
CA ASP A 9 4.41 -0.84 10.30
C ASP A 9 5.55 -0.03 10.96
N TYR A 10 6.54 0.47 10.22
CA TYR A 10 6.82 0.32 8.79
C TYR A 10 8.30 -0.08 8.58
N ILE A 11 8.64 -0.63 7.39
CA ILE A 11 9.93 -1.29 7.13
C ILE A 11 11.16 -0.40 7.39
N GLN A 12 11.02 0.92 7.18
CA GLN A 12 12.10 1.86 7.42
C GLN A 12 12.47 2.05 8.91
N LEU A 13 11.66 1.55 9.86
CA LEU A 13 11.99 1.55 11.29
C LEU A 13 12.73 0.29 11.77
N MET A 14 12.91 -0.70 10.90
CA MET A 14 13.64 -1.92 11.25
C MET A 14 15.12 -1.61 11.51
N THR A 15 15.62 -2.08 12.65
CA THR A 15 17.01 -1.87 13.05
C THR A 15 17.96 -2.50 12.03
N PRO A 16 18.89 -1.72 11.44
CA PRO A 16 19.86 -2.27 10.51
C PRO A 16 20.83 -3.19 11.22
N ARG A 17 21.31 -4.23 10.53
CA ARG A 17 22.33 -5.13 11.07
C ARG A 17 23.66 -4.43 11.28
N ARG A 18 23.94 -3.39 10.49
CA ARG A 18 25.14 -2.56 10.57
C ARG A 18 24.74 -1.10 10.53
N GLU A 19 25.11 -0.35 11.56
CA GLU A 19 24.81 1.09 11.63
C GLU A 19 25.52 1.92 10.56
N SER A 20 26.61 1.39 9.98
CA SER A 20 27.37 2.06 8.92
C SER A 20 26.73 2.01 7.54
N ASP A 21 25.72 1.16 7.33
CA ASP A 21 25.17 0.92 6.01
C ASP A 21 24.29 2.10 5.57
N ASN A 22 24.34 2.42 4.28
CA ASN A 22 23.46 3.45 3.74
C ASN A 22 22.01 2.95 3.68
N LEU A 23 21.05 3.88 3.61
CA LEU A 23 19.62 3.56 3.63
C LEU A 23 19.22 2.51 2.58
N VAL A 24 19.79 2.59 1.37
CA VAL A 24 19.50 1.65 0.27
C VAL A 24 19.93 0.22 0.63
N GLN A 25 21.10 0.08 1.25
CA GLN A 25 21.58 -1.21 1.74
C GLN A 25 20.69 -1.74 2.85
N GLN A 26 20.33 -0.91 3.84
CA GLN A 26 19.44 -1.30 4.93
C GLN A 26 18.08 -1.79 4.40
N MET A 27 17.47 -1.06 3.45
CA MET A 27 16.19 -1.48 2.84
C MET A 27 16.33 -2.78 2.07
N THR A 28 17.47 -3.00 1.41
CA THR A 28 17.77 -4.25 0.69
C THR A 28 17.96 -5.44 1.62
N GLU A 29 18.62 -5.24 2.77
CA GLU A 29 18.75 -6.30 3.76
C GLU A 29 17.40 -6.63 4.39
N ASN A 30 16.63 -5.61 4.76
CA ASN A 30 15.31 -5.77 5.36
C ASN A 30 14.35 -6.49 4.40
N SER A 31 14.27 -6.09 3.13
CA SER A 31 13.38 -6.73 2.15
C SER A 31 13.70 -8.22 1.96
N ARG A 32 14.98 -8.56 1.82
CA ARG A 32 15.45 -9.95 1.67
C ARG A 32 15.19 -10.77 2.91
N PHE A 33 15.42 -10.19 4.09
CA PHE A 33 15.14 -10.85 5.36
C PHE A 33 13.65 -11.17 5.48
N LEU A 34 12.77 -10.21 5.20
CA LEU A 34 11.33 -10.43 5.24
C LEU A 34 10.85 -11.49 4.25
N LYS A 35 11.39 -11.49 3.03
CA LYS A 35 11.09 -12.53 2.03
C LYS A 35 11.55 -13.92 2.47
N SER A 36 12.71 -14.00 3.10
CA SER A 36 13.25 -15.26 3.64
C SER A 36 12.40 -15.75 4.81
N LEU A 37 12.04 -14.84 5.72
CA LEU A 37 11.20 -15.12 6.88
C LEU A 37 9.80 -15.63 6.47
N ALA A 38 9.18 -14.99 5.47
CA ALA A 38 7.90 -15.43 4.91
C ALA A 38 7.95 -16.87 4.40
N ARG A 39 9.06 -17.24 3.74
CA ARG A 39 9.27 -18.60 3.21
C ARG A 39 9.60 -19.62 4.29
N GLU A 40 10.39 -19.24 5.29
CA GLU A 40 10.80 -20.11 6.38
C GLU A 40 9.62 -20.45 7.30
N LEU A 41 8.81 -19.45 7.63
CA LEU A 41 7.62 -19.61 8.47
C LEU A 41 6.39 -20.09 7.70
N ASP A 42 6.44 -20.05 6.37
CA ASP A 42 5.31 -20.33 5.47
C ASP A 42 4.07 -19.47 5.81
N VAL A 43 4.29 -18.17 5.99
CA VAL A 43 3.23 -17.19 6.31
C VAL A 43 3.31 -15.96 5.41
N PRO A 44 2.17 -15.33 5.08
CA PRO A 44 2.17 -14.03 4.43
C PRO A 44 2.79 -12.96 5.33
N VAL A 45 3.58 -12.07 4.70
CA VAL A 45 4.16 -10.89 5.35
C VAL A 45 3.66 -9.65 4.63
N LEU A 46 2.95 -8.79 5.36
CA LEU A 46 2.52 -7.47 4.90
C LEU A 46 3.45 -6.41 5.51
N ALA A 47 4.25 -5.77 4.66
CA ALA A 47 5.13 -4.69 5.08
C ALA A 47 4.64 -3.36 4.52
N ILE A 48 4.52 -2.36 5.41
CA ILE A 48 4.21 -0.99 5.03
C ILE A 48 5.53 -0.29 4.72
N SER A 49 5.56 0.48 3.63
CA SER A 49 6.70 1.29 3.24
C SER A 49 6.27 2.72 3.00
N GLN A 50 7.04 3.66 3.52
CA GLN A 50 6.91 5.06 3.12
C GLN A 50 7.42 5.27 1.69
N LEU A 51 6.84 6.23 0.99
CA LEU A 51 7.23 6.62 -0.37
C LEU A 51 8.17 7.82 -0.34
N SER A 52 8.97 7.96 -1.40
CA SER A 52 9.72 9.19 -1.63
C SER A 52 8.77 10.39 -1.78
N ARG A 53 9.12 11.54 -1.18
CA ARG A 53 8.38 12.81 -1.36
C ARG A 53 8.34 13.30 -2.80
N ALA A 54 9.15 12.74 -3.69
CA ALA A 54 9.11 13.02 -5.13
C ALA A 54 7.73 12.74 -5.77
N VAL A 55 6.91 11.88 -5.16
CA VAL A 55 5.52 11.66 -5.59
C VAL A 55 4.70 12.95 -5.58
N GLU A 56 4.89 13.82 -4.60
CA GLU A 56 4.12 15.06 -4.41
C GLU A 56 4.39 16.11 -5.49
N GLN A 57 5.53 16.02 -6.18
CA GLN A 57 5.89 16.94 -7.25
C GLN A 57 5.18 16.61 -8.57
N ARG A 58 4.56 15.42 -8.67
CA ARG A 58 3.84 14.98 -9.87
C ARG A 58 2.40 15.46 -9.87
N HIS A 59 1.86 15.65 -11.07
CA HIS A 59 0.52 16.13 -11.30
C HIS A 59 -0.18 15.19 -12.31
N PRO A 60 -1.08 14.30 -11.88
CA PRO A 60 -1.48 14.04 -10.48
C PRO A 60 -0.39 13.29 -9.68
N PRO A 61 -0.38 13.40 -8.33
CA PRO A 61 0.63 12.76 -7.47
C PRO A 61 0.30 11.27 -7.22
N ILE A 62 0.18 10.50 -8.30
CA ILE A 62 -0.13 9.06 -8.23
C ILE A 62 1.15 8.26 -7.95
N PRO A 63 1.21 7.46 -6.88
CA PRO A 63 2.35 6.59 -6.61
C PRO A 63 2.66 5.61 -7.74
N ARG A 64 3.93 5.24 -7.89
CA ARG A 64 4.44 4.24 -8.84
C ARG A 64 5.63 3.51 -8.22
N LEU A 65 6.03 2.40 -8.82
CA LEU A 65 7.15 1.58 -8.31
C LEU A 65 8.44 2.38 -8.11
N SER A 66 8.73 3.35 -8.98
CA SER A 66 9.91 4.21 -8.83
C SER A 66 9.90 5.11 -7.59
N ASP A 67 8.79 5.23 -6.87
CA ASP A 67 8.77 5.99 -5.61
C ASP A 67 9.31 5.19 -4.43
N LEU A 68 9.51 3.87 -4.64
CA LEU A 68 10.29 3.00 -3.77
C LEU A 68 11.78 3.09 -4.08
N ARG A 69 12.28 4.09 -4.82
CA ARG A 69 13.64 4.13 -5.41
C ARG A 69 14.79 3.96 -4.43
N ASP A 70 14.67 4.45 -3.19
CA ASP A 70 15.67 4.20 -2.13
C ASP A 70 15.60 2.75 -1.59
N SER A 71 14.81 1.92 -2.25
CA SER A 71 14.41 0.56 -1.87
C SER A 71 14.05 -0.26 -3.12
N GLY A 72 14.76 -0.10 -4.24
CA GLY A 72 14.52 -0.87 -5.46
C GLY A 72 14.56 -2.40 -5.24
N SER A 73 15.21 -2.83 -4.16
CA SER A 73 15.16 -4.19 -3.62
C SER A 73 13.77 -4.63 -3.13
N ILE A 74 12.99 -3.74 -2.49
CA ILE A 74 11.60 -4.02 -2.09
C ILE A 74 10.77 -4.37 -3.32
N GLU A 75 10.87 -3.56 -4.39
CA GLU A 75 10.19 -3.85 -5.65
C GLU A 75 10.61 -5.22 -6.16
N GLN A 76 11.90 -5.55 -6.18
CA GLN A 76 12.39 -6.82 -6.69
C GLN A 76 11.95 -8.02 -5.86
N ASP A 77 11.98 -7.92 -4.53
CA ASP A 77 11.77 -9.02 -3.60
C ASP A 77 10.27 -9.31 -3.37
N ALA A 78 9.44 -8.27 -3.29
CA ALA A 78 8.01 -8.40 -3.04
C ALA A 78 7.30 -9.27 -4.09
N ASP A 79 6.28 -10.01 -3.68
CA ASP A 79 5.42 -10.74 -4.63
C ASP A 79 4.30 -9.85 -5.17
N VAL A 80 3.77 -8.97 -4.30
CA VAL A 80 2.72 -8.00 -4.61
C VAL A 80 3.16 -6.63 -4.09
N VAL A 81 2.95 -5.58 -4.88
CA VAL A 81 3.13 -4.19 -4.46
C VAL A 81 1.83 -3.44 -4.71
N MET A 82 1.29 -2.86 -3.64
CA MET A 82 0.07 -2.06 -3.69
C MET A 82 0.36 -0.63 -3.21
N PHE A 83 -0.23 0.35 -3.90
CA PHE A 83 -0.24 1.73 -3.43
C PHE A 83 -1.66 2.18 -3.13
N ILE A 84 -1.79 3.03 -2.12
CA ILE A 84 -3.06 3.68 -1.76
C ILE A 84 -2.98 5.12 -2.25
N TYR A 85 -3.95 5.53 -3.06
CA TYR A 85 -4.08 6.90 -3.53
C TYR A 85 -5.48 7.43 -3.23
N ARG A 86 -5.55 8.70 -2.83
CA ARG A 86 -6.79 9.38 -2.51
C ARG A 86 -6.80 10.75 -3.19
N GLU A 87 -7.58 10.88 -4.24
CA GLU A 87 -7.64 12.12 -5.03
C GLU A 87 -8.18 13.30 -4.20
N ASP A 88 -9.15 13.03 -3.32
CA ASP A 88 -9.79 14.02 -2.44
C ASP A 88 -8.83 14.70 -1.46
N ARG A 89 -7.66 14.08 -1.18
CA ARG A 89 -6.58 14.69 -0.40
C ARG A 89 -5.84 15.79 -1.15
N TYR A 90 -5.87 15.77 -2.48
CA TYR A 90 -5.18 16.73 -3.34
C TYR A 90 -6.13 17.68 -4.06
N LYS A 91 -7.35 17.23 -4.37
CA LYS A 91 -8.39 18.00 -5.06
C LYS A 91 -9.71 17.91 -4.32
N LYS A 92 -10.05 18.95 -3.57
CA LYS A 92 -11.27 18.99 -2.73
C LYS A 92 -12.57 18.86 -3.53
N ASP A 93 -12.62 19.33 -4.77
CA ASP A 93 -13.82 19.28 -5.62
C ASP A 93 -13.82 18.08 -6.58
N THR A 94 -13.13 16.98 -6.23
CA THR A 94 -13.18 15.76 -7.05
C THR A 94 -14.54 15.05 -6.93
N PRO A 95 -15.08 14.45 -8.01
CA PRO A 95 -16.20 13.52 -7.90
C PRO A 95 -15.87 12.25 -7.10
N LYS A 96 -14.59 11.95 -6.86
CA LYS A 96 -14.11 10.78 -6.11
C LYS A 96 -13.95 11.06 -4.60
N GLN A 97 -14.93 11.72 -4.00
CA GLN A 97 -14.91 11.99 -2.56
C GLN A 97 -14.87 10.70 -1.75
N ASN A 98 -13.93 10.62 -0.79
CA ASN A 98 -13.72 9.45 0.06
C ASN A 98 -13.45 8.15 -0.70
N ILE A 99 -13.07 8.21 -1.98
CA ILE A 99 -12.65 7.03 -2.73
C ILE A 99 -11.14 6.87 -2.58
N ALA A 100 -10.73 5.69 -2.14
CA ALA A 100 -9.35 5.25 -2.14
C ALA A 100 -9.12 4.30 -3.31
N GLU A 101 -8.21 4.67 -4.19
CA GLU A 101 -7.78 3.84 -5.31
C GLU A 101 -6.58 3.01 -4.86
N ILE A 102 -6.75 1.68 -4.85
CA ILE A 102 -5.71 0.71 -4.56
C ILE A 102 -5.08 0.26 -5.87
N PHE A 103 -3.86 0.70 -6.14
CA PHE A 103 -3.11 0.36 -7.33
C PHE A 103 -2.26 -0.88 -7.07
N ILE A 104 -2.55 -1.98 -7.75
CA ILE A 104 -1.75 -3.20 -7.75
C ILE A 104 -0.72 -3.07 -8.87
N GLU A 105 0.42 -2.45 -8.57
CA GLU A 105 1.48 -2.14 -9.54
C GLU A 105 2.40 -3.32 -9.82
N LYS A 106 2.47 -4.29 -8.89
CA LYS A 106 3.19 -5.55 -9.09
C LYS A 106 2.35 -6.71 -8.57
N HIS A 107 2.28 -7.78 -9.35
CA HIS A 107 1.74 -9.06 -8.92
C HIS A 107 2.48 -10.20 -9.63
N ARG A 108 3.33 -10.97 -8.92
CA ARG A 108 4.15 -12.04 -9.57
C ARG A 108 3.31 -13.12 -10.24
N ASN A 109 2.19 -13.50 -9.63
CA ASN A 109 1.39 -14.67 -10.01
C ASN A 109 -0.04 -14.32 -10.47
N GLY A 110 -0.25 -13.15 -11.07
CA GLY A 110 -1.60 -12.63 -11.30
C GLY A 110 -1.60 -11.23 -11.91
N PRO A 111 -2.78 -10.67 -12.19
CA PRO A 111 -2.90 -9.40 -12.88
C PRO A 111 -2.53 -8.21 -11.99
N THR A 112 -1.94 -7.19 -12.61
CA THR A 112 -1.93 -5.83 -12.07
C THR A 112 -3.26 -5.15 -12.35
N GLY A 113 -3.52 -4.03 -11.68
CA GLY A 113 -4.77 -3.30 -11.89
C GLY A 113 -5.04 -2.30 -10.79
N LYS A 114 -6.29 -1.87 -10.73
CA LYS A 114 -6.76 -0.87 -9.77
C LYS A 114 -8.09 -1.31 -9.18
N VAL A 115 -8.24 -1.17 -7.87
CA VAL A 115 -9.49 -1.44 -7.14
C VAL A 115 -9.88 -0.16 -6.42
N ASP A 116 -11.14 0.26 -6.58
CA ASP A 116 -11.67 1.44 -5.91
C ASP A 116 -12.42 0.98 -4.64
N LEU A 117 -12.07 1.56 -3.50
CA LEU A 117 -12.68 1.30 -2.18
C LEU A 117 -13.25 2.60 -1.61
N TYR A 118 -14.33 2.50 -0.85
CA TYR A 118 -14.80 3.62 -0.05
C TYR A 118 -13.99 3.71 1.25
N PHE A 119 -13.46 4.88 1.56
CA PHE A 119 -12.78 5.16 2.81
C PHE A 119 -13.73 5.88 3.77
N ASN A 120 -14.08 5.24 4.89
CA ASN A 120 -14.84 5.87 5.96
C ASN A 120 -13.89 6.67 6.87
N PRO A 121 -13.92 8.03 6.85
CA PRO A 121 -13.01 8.84 7.66
C PRO A 121 -13.30 8.81 9.16
N GLN A 122 -14.54 8.47 9.56
CA GLN A 122 -14.92 8.41 10.97
C GLN A 122 -14.39 7.14 11.63
N LYS A 123 -14.40 6.03 10.88
CA LYS A 123 -13.95 4.72 11.36
C LYS A 123 -12.50 4.39 10.97
N THR A 124 -11.88 5.20 10.09
CA THR A 124 -10.55 4.92 9.51
C THR A 124 -10.50 3.52 8.88
N SER A 125 -11.53 3.19 8.11
CA SER A 125 -11.70 1.87 7.49
C SER A 125 -11.98 1.97 5.99
N PHE A 126 -11.75 0.87 5.28
CA PHE A 126 -12.08 0.73 3.87
C PHE A 126 -13.25 -0.24 3.73
N VAL A 127 -14.17 0.06 2.81
CA VAL A 127 -15.35 -0.74 2.49
C VAL A 127 -15.39 -0.99 0.99
N ASP A 128 -15.79 -2.20 0.61
CA ASP A 128 -16.02 -2.53 -0.79
C ASP A 128 -17.15 -1.65 -1.36
N ILE A 129 -16.91 -1.10 -2.53
CA ILE A 129 -17.96 -0.41 -3.28
C ILE A 129 -18.71 -1.51 -4.02
N GLU A 130 -19.93 -1.83 -3.61
CA GLU A 130 -20.76 -2.74 -4.40
C GLU A 130 -20.82 -2.22 -5.85
N LYS A 131 -20.52 -3.12 -6.80
CA LYS A 131 -20.38 -2.79 -8.24
C LYS A 131 -21.64 -2.16 -8.88
N GLY A 132 -22.72 -1.91 -8.13
CA GLY A 132 -23.91 -1.19 -8.56
C GLY A 132 -23.87 0.34 -8.37
N LEU A 133 -22.87 0.89 -7.66
CA LEU A 133 -22.84 2.33 -7.29
C LEU A 133 -21.97 3.20 -8.21
N THR A 134 -21.49 2.66 -9.34
CA THR A 134 -20.61 3.39 -10.27
C THR A 134 -21.28 4.53 -11.05
N GLU A 135 -22.55 4.83 -10.79
CA GLU A 135 -23.25 6.02 -11.29
C GLU A 135 -23.74 6.89 -10.13
N GLY A 136 -22.81 7.67 -9.55
CA GLY A 136 -23.12 9.01 -9.02
C GLY A 136 -24.05 9.16 -7.82
N HIS A 137 -24.40 8.11 -7.08
CA HIS A 137 -25.14 8.24 -5.81
C HIS A 137 -24.76 7.13 -4.82
N ILE A 138 -24.13 7.51 -3.71
CA ILE A 138 -24.06 6.67 -2.51
C ILE A 138 -25.22 7.13 -1.62
N PRO A 139 -26.24 6.29 -1.36
CA PRO A 139 -27.30 6.65 -0.42
C PRO A 139 -26.71 6.74 0.99
N GLU A 140 -26.98 7.85 1.69
CA GLU A 140 -26.51 8.11 3.06
C GLU A 140 -26.97 7.05 4.09
N ASN A 141 -27.93 6.20 3.73
CA ASN A 141 -28.59 5.26 4.63
C ASN A 141 -27.92 3.88 4.77
N GLU A 142 -26.82 3.58 4.07
CA GLU A 142 -26.14 2.27 4.16
C GLU A 142 -24.88 2.28 5.05
N ILE A 143 -24.54 3.43 5.66
CA ILE A 143 -23.32 3.56 6.49
C ILE A 143 -23.56 3.07 7.94
N ASP A 144 -24.81 2.91 8.36
CA ASP A 144 -25.18 2.64 9.75
C ASP A 144 -25.28 1.14 10.13
N ASP A 145 -25.20 0.21 9.17
CA ASP A 145 -25.41 -1.23 9.44
C ASP A 145 -24.13 -2.09 9.51
N PHE A 146 -22.94 -1.50 9.68
CA PHE A 146 -21.67 -2.22 9.92
C PHE A 146 -20.78 -1.60 11.01
#